data_AF-A0A8H7N5U6-F1
#
_entry.id   AF-A0A8H7N5U6-F1
#
_cell.length_a   1.000
_cell.length_b   1.000
_cell.length_c   1.000
_cell.angle_alpha   90.00
_cell.angle_beta   90.00
_cell.angle_gamma   90.00
#
_symmetry.space_group_name_H-M   'P 1'
#
loop_
_entity.id
_entity.type
_entity.pdbx_description
1 polymer ?
#
loop_
_entity_poly.entity_id
_entity_poly.type
_entity_poly.pdbx_seq_one_letter_code
_entity_poly.pdbx_strand_id
1 'polypeptide(L)'
;MVQVSSGRTLVDLTVRGVSPGIYSASIREYGDLKDGAESTGPVWKGPSGEAKGDLGKLEVGADGRGAAFVDYPFQIWEAIGHAMVLTKQEDAPSLKNDIDTVVGVVARSAGVWDNDKTVCSCTGKTLWEERKDEVAKGML
;
A
#
# COMPACT_ATOMS: atom_id res chain seq x y z
N MET A 1 -4.38 5.41 3.01
CA MET A 1 -5.10 5.12 4.27
C MET A 1 -5.28 6.41 5.04
N VAL A 2 -6.45 6.63 5.64
CA VAL A 2 -6.77 7.85 6.43
C VAL A 2 -7.57 7.44 7.66
N GLN A 3 -7.10 7.79 8.85
CA GLN A 3 -7.86 7.57 10.09
C GLN A 3 -8.96 8.64 10.21
N VAL A 4 -10.22 8.20 10.34
CA VAL A 4 -11.39 9.11 10.36
C VAL A 4 -12.00 9.27 11.75
N SER A 5 -11.74 8.34 12.67
CA SER A 5 -12.10 8.45 14.09
C SER A 5 -11.13 7.64 14.94
N SER A 6 -11.25 7.71 16.28
CA SER A 6 -10.47 6.80 17.14
C SER A 6 -10.84 5.35 16.81
N GLY A 7 -9.87 4.55 16.37
CA GLY A 7 -10.06 3.14 16.05
C GLY A 7 -10.73 2.82 14.70
N ARG A 8 -10.91 3.79 13.78
CA ARG A 8 -11.38 3.51 12.41
C ARG A 8 -10.48 4.14 11.36
N THR A 9 -10.04 3.33 10.42
CA THR A 9 -9.19 3.75 9.30
C THR A 9 -9.84 3.37 7.98
N LEU A 10 -9.97 4.36 7.09
CA LEU A 10 -10.38 4.15 5.71
C LEU A 10 -9.17 3.77 4.86
N VAL A 11 -9.34 2.70 4.09
CA VAL A 11 -8.37 2.19 3.13
C VAL A 11 -8.98 2.36 1.75
N ASP A 12 -8.41 3.30 0.99
CA ASP A 12 -8.61 3.43 -0.44
C ASP A 12 -7.50 2.66 -1.14
N LEU A 13 -7.88 1.57 -1.79
CA LEU A 13 -6.97 0.66 -2.49
C LEU A 13 -7.29 0.74 -3.97
N THR A 14 -6.31 1.17 -4.76
CA THR A 14 -6.37 1.18 -6.22
C THR A 14 -5.17 0.42 -6.77
N VAL A 15 -5.42 -0.52 -7.69
CA VAL A 15 -4.37 -1.26 -8.39
C VAL A 15 -4.49 -1.02 -9.90
N ARG A 16 -3.33 -0.94 -10.56
CA ARG A 16 -3.21 -0.81 -12.01
C ARG A 16 -2.02 -1.61 -12.51
N GLY A 17 -2.16 -2.22 -13.69
CA GLY A 17 -1.06 -2.87 -14.39
C GLY A 17 -0.72 -4.26 -13.84
N VAL A 18 -1.66 -4.90 -13.13
CA VAL A 18 -1.56 -6.31 -12.73
C VAL A 18 -2.51 -7.14 -13.59
N SER A 19 -2.28 -8.46 -13.66
CA SER A 19 -3.10 -9.30 -14.52
C SER A 19 -4.52 -9.50 -13.94
N PRO A 20 -5.55 -9.74 -14.77
CA PRO A 20 -6.92 -9.89 -14.28
C PRO A 20 -7.07 -11.05 -13.29
N GLY A 21 -8.00 -10.90 -12.33
CA GLY A 21 -8.31 -11.94 -11.34
C GLY A 21 -8.65 -11.40 -9.96
N ILE A 22 -8.83 -12.32 -9.01
CA ILE A 22 -9.15 -11.99 -7.62
C ILE A 22 -7.86 -11.98 -6.81
N TYR A 23 -7.59 -10.87 -6.13
CA TYR A 23 -6.44 -10.67 -5.27
C TYR A 23 -6.89 -10.57 -3.81
N SER A 24 -6.11 -11.15 -2.89
CA SER A 24 -6.20 -10.90 -1.45
C SER A 24 -5.30 -9.72 -1.09
N ALA A 25 -5.84 -8.75 -0.36
CA ALA A 25 -5.10 -7.63 0.19
C ALA A 25 -4.86 -7.88 1.69
N SER A 26 -3.62 -7.77 2.14
CA SER A 26 -3.30 -7.91 3.57
C SER A 26 -2.18 -7.00 4.03
N ILE A 27 -2.21 -6.61 5.29
CA ILE A 27 -1.10 -6.02 6.04
C ILE A 27 -0.40 -7.16 6.79
N ARG A 28 0.91 -7.26 6.61
CA ARG A 28 1.77 -8.33 7.12
C ARG A 28 2.47 -7.91 8.40
N GLU A 29 2.94 -8.89 9.16
CA GLU A 29 3.57 -8.65 10.46
C GLU A 29 4.84 -7.79 10.35
N TYR A 30 5.63 -7.93 9.29
CA TYR A 30 6.88 -7.21 9.12
C TYR A 30 6.87 -6.32 7.87
N GLY A 31 7.44 -5.11 8.00
CA GLY A 31 7.84 -4.27 6.87
C GLY A 31 9.21 -4.64 6.29
N ASP A 32 9.58 -5.92 6.29
CA ASP A 32 10.85 -6.42 5.75
C ASP A 32 10.66 -6.86 4.30
N LEU A 33 11.29 -6.13 3.38
CA LEU A 33 11.25 -6.37 1.93
C LEU A 33 12.59 -6.90 1.38
N LYS A 34 13.52 -7.36 2.23
CA LYS A 34 14.83 -7.85 1.76
C LYS A 34 14.71 -9.02 0.76
N ASP A 35 13.69 -9.86 0.95
CA ASP A 35 13.36 -11.00 0.09
C ASP A 35 11.97 -10.80 -0.55
N GLY A 36 11.56 -9.55 -0.79
CA GLY A 36 10.25 -9.22 -1.34
C GLY A 36 9.10 -9.59 -0.41
N ALA A 37 8.08 -10.28 -0.94
CA ALA A 37 6.92 -10.70 -0.15
C ALA A 37 7.24 -11.84 0.83
N GLU A 38 8.28 -12.63 0.56
CA GLU A 38 8.68 -13.79 1.39
C GLU A 38 9.11 -13.39 2.81
N SER A 39 9.76 -12.22 2.95
CA SER A 39 10.27 -11.70 4.22
C SER A 39 9.23 -10.95 5.07
N THR A 40 7.99 -10.78 4.58
CA THR A 40 6.97 -9.96 5.25
C THR A 40 6.27 -10.68 6.43
N GLY A 41 6.48 -11.99 6.58
CA GLY A 41 5.86 -12.80 7.64
C GLY A 41 4.36 -13.01 7.44
N PRO A 42 3.64 -13.53 8.46
CA PRO A 42 2.20 -13.81 8.39
C PRO A 42 1.35 -12.53 8.32
N VAL A 43 0.03 -12.68 8.11
CA VAL A 43 -0.92 -11.57 8.26
C VAL A 43 -0.80 -10.98 9.67
N TRP A 44 -0.74 -9.65 9.76
CA TRP A 44 -0.65 -8.93 11.02
C TRP A 44 -1.88 -9.22 11.90
N LYS A 45 -1.62 -9.54 13.17
CA LYS A 45 -2.65 -9.85 14.17
C LYS A 45 -2.72 -8.78 15.25
N GLY A 46 -3.93 -8.54 15.73
CA GLY A 46 -4.16 -7.71 16.90
C GLY A 46 -3.81 -8.41 18.21
N PRO A 47 -3.87 -7.69 19.35
CA PRO A 47 -3.52 -8.23 20.67
C PRO A 47 -4.33 -9.46 21.10
N SER A 48 -5.55 -9.62 20.58
CA SER A 48 -6.43 -10.76 20.88
C SER A 48 -6.33 -11.87 19.82
N GLY A 49 -5.37 -11.80 18.90
CA GLY A 49 -5.11 -12.80 17.87
C GLY A 49 -5.99 -12.67 16.61
N GLU A 50 -6.85 -11.66 16.55
CA GLU A 50 -7.67 -11.34 15.38
C GLU A 50 -6.80 -10.89 14.20
N ALA A 51 -7.13 -11.32 12.97
CA ALA A 51 -6.41 -10.97 11.75
C ALA A 51 -6.69 -9.51 11.34
N LYS A 52 -6.13 -8.56 12.09
CA LYS A 52 -6.33 -7.12 11.92
C LYS A 52 -5.79 -6.59 10.58
N GLY A 53 -4.82 -7.30 10.02
CA GLY A 53 -4.25 -7.01 8.70
C GLY A 53 -4.99 -7.63 7.52
N ASP A 54 -6.06 -8.42 7.71
CA ASP A 54 -6.82 -8.93 6.56
C ASP A 54 -7.69 -7.81 5.96
N LEU A 55 -7.37 -7.39 4.74
CA LEU A 55 -8.10 -6.35 4.01
C LEU A 55 -9.06 -6.93 2.96
N GLY A 56 -9.31 -8.24 3.00
CA GLY A 56 -10.25 -8.91 2.12
C GLY A 56 -9.79 -8.98 0.67
N LYS A 57 -10.75 -9.22 -0.24
CA LYS A 57 -10.48 -9.52 -1.64
C LYS A 57 -10.87 -8.36 -2.55
N LEU A 58 -10.09 -8.20 -3.61
CA LEU A 58 -10.27 -7.24 -4.68
C LEU A 58 -10.36 -7.98 -6.03
N GLU A 59 -11.31 -7.59 -6.86
CA GLU A 59 -11.37 -8.03 -8.25
C GLU A 59 -10.63 -7.04 -9.16
N VAL A 60 -9.73 -7.57 -10.00
CA VAL A 60 -9.04 -6.84 -11.06
C VAL A 60 -9.65 -7.24 -12.39
N GLY A 61 -10.19 -6.24 -13.10
CA GLY A 61 -10.84 -6.41 -14.39
C GLY A 61 -9.87 -6.71 -15.53
N ALA A 62 -10.42 -6.97 -16.71
CA ALA A 62 -9.66 -7.28 -17.92
C ALA A 62 -8.73 -6.14 -18.38
N ASP A 63 -9.00 -4.90 -17.97
CA ASP A 63 -8.17 -3.72 -18.22
C ASP A 63 -7.00 -3.58 -17.22
N GLY A 64 -6.81 -4.56 -16.33
CA GLY A 64 -5.76 -4.58 -15.33
C GLY A 64 -5.97 -3.57 -14.21
N ARG A 65 -7.21 -3.15 -13.95
CA ARG A 65 -7.58 -2.21 -12.89
C ARG A 65 -8.50 -2.85 -11.87
N GLY A 66 -8.30 -2.48 -10.61
CA GLY A 66 -9.18 -2.83 -9.50
C GLY A 66 -9.19 -1.72 -8.47
N ALA A 67 -10.32 -1.53 -7.80
CA ALA A 67 -10.44 -0.60 -6.68
C ALA A 67 -11.32 -1.18 -5.57
N ALA A 68 -10.94 -0.90 -4.32
CA ALA A 68 -11.72 -1.21 -3.14
C ALA A 68 -11.63 -0.03 -2.16
N PHE A 69 -12.76 0.29 -1.54
CA PHE A 69 -12.84 1.30 -0.50
C PHE A 69 -13.50 0.70 0.72
N VAL A 70 -12.73 0.60 1.80
CA VAL A 70 -13.09 -0.24 2.95
C VAL A 70 -12.69 0.42 4.27
N ASP A 71 -13.48 0.16 5.31
CA ASP A 71 -13.30 0.70 6.65
C ASP A 71 -12.86 -0.42 7.60
N TYR A 72 -11.72 -0.22 8.29
CA TYR A 72 -11.14 -1.20 9.20
C TYR A 72 -11.02 -0.70 10.64
N PRO A 73 -11.21 -1.59 11.62
CA PRO A 73 -11.15 -1.28 13.05
C PRO A 73 -9.72 -1.23 13.59
N PHE A 74 -8.86 -0.40 13.00
CA PHE A 74 -7.50 -0.17 13.48
C PHE A 74 -7.11 1.31 13.47
N GLN A 75 -6.13 1.65 14.31
CA GLN A 75 -5.52 2.98 14.35
C GLN A 75 -4.33 3.01 13.39
N ILE A 76 -4.18 4.09 12.63
CA ILE A 76 -3.22 4.11 11.51
C ILE A 76 -1.78 3.87 11.95
N TRP A 77 -1.41 4.34 13.15
CA TRP A 77 -0.07 4.15 13.68
C TRP A 77 0.29 2.71 14.01
N GLU A 78 -0.71 1.85 14.16
CA GLU A 78 -0.50 0.41 14.35
C GLU A 78 -0.06 -0.26 13.04
N ALA A 79 -0.41 0.31 11.88
CA ALA A 79 -0.04 -0.23 10.57
C ALA A 79 1.27 0.37 10.02
N ILE A 80 1.72 1.52 10.52
CA ILE A 80 2.93 2.18 10.02
C ILE A 80 4.16 1.30 10.27
N GLY A 81 4.94 1.06 9.22
CA GLY A 81 6.14 0.21 9.28
C GLY A 81 5.88 -1.28 9.01
N HIS A 82 4.63 -1.69 8.84
CA HIS A 82 4.26 -3.01 8.31
C HIS A 82 4.33 -3.03 6.78
N ALA A 83 4.39 -4.21 6.17
CA ALA A 83 4.21 -4.34 4.72
C ALA A 83 2.74 -4.54 4.39
N MET A 84 2.26 -3.90 3.33
CA MET A 84 1.00 -4.24 2.67
C MET A 84 1.31 -5.07 1.43
N VAL A 85 0.57 -6.17 1.25
CA VAL A 85 0.72 -7.11 0.14
C VAL A 85 -0.62 -7.29 -0.56
N LEU A 86 -0.56 -7.35 -1.89
CA LEU A 86 -1.66 -7.72 -2.77
C LEU A 86 -1.19 -8.94 -3.58
N THR A 87 -1.89 -10.07 -3.48
CA THR A 87 -1.49 -11.33 -4.16
C THR A 87 -2.70 -12.16 -4.57
N LYS A 88 -2.56 -13.00 -5.60
CA LYS A 88 -3.56 -14.04 -5.95
C LYS A 88 -3.41 -15.33 -5.14
N GLN A 89 -2.32 -15.46 -4.39
CA GLN A 89 -2.04 -16.65 -3.59
C GLN A 89 -3.03 -16.76 -2.43
N GLU A 90 -3.27 -17.99 -1.96
CA GLU A 90 -3.99 -18.21 -0.70
C GLU A 90 -3.15 -17.68 0.47
N ASP A 91 -3.84 -17.24 1.52
CA ASP A 91 -3.17 -16.70 2.69
C ASP A 91 -2.34 -17.77 3.40
N ALA A 92 -1.02 -17.64 3.26
CA ALA A 92 -0.03 -18.48 3.92
C ALA A 92 0.89 -17.64 4.82
N PRO A 93 1.55 -18.25 5.83
CA PRO A 93 2.52 -17.56 6.69
C PRO A 93 3.69 -16.94 5.90
N SER A 94 4.07 -17.58 4.79
CA SER A 94 5.07 -17.09 3.86
C SER A 94 4.46 -17.11 2.46
N LEU A 95 4.54 -15.97 1.78
CA LEU A 95 4.09 -15.78 0.40
C LEU A 95 5.26 -16.02 -0.54
N LYS A 96 5.01 -16.40 -1.79
CA LYS A 96 6.07 -16.49 -2.81
C LYS A 96 6.14 -15.22 -3.62
N ASN A 97 7.33 -14.86 -4.09
CA ASN A 97 7.46 -13.79 -5.07
C ASN A 97 7.01 -14.29 -6.46
N ASP A 98 6.03 -13.61 -7.05
CA ASP A 98 5.56 -13.84 -8.42
C ASP A 98 5.13 -12.52 -9.08
N ILE A 99 4.79 -12.58 -10.36
CA ILE A 99 4.39 -11.39 -11.15
C ILE A 99 3.07 -10.76 -10.66
N ASP A 100 2.25 -11.53 -9.96
CA ASP A 100 0.95 -11.11 -9.43
C ASP A 100 1.02 -10.83 -7.92
N THR A 101 2.22 -10.61 -7.38
CA THR A 101 2.44 -10.29 -5.97
C THR A 101 3.11 -8.93 -5.85
N VAL A 102 2.36 -7.97 -5.31
CA VAL A 102 2.81 -6.60 -5.12
C VAL A 102 2.94 -6.33 -3.63
N VAL A 103 4.07 -5.76 -3.22
CA VAL A 103 4.38 -5.47 -1.82
C VAL A 103 4.92 -4.06 -1.66
N GLY A 104 4.60 -3.41 -0.54
CA GLY A 104 5.15 -2.12 -0.17
C GLY A 104 5.06 -1.87 1.34
N VAL A 105 5.99 -1.09 1.88
CA VAL A 105 5.94 -0.69 3.29
C VAL A 105 4.87 0.40 3.47
N VAL A 106 4.04 0.25 4.50
CA VAL A 106 3.12 1.29 4.96
C VAL A 106 3.95 2.43 5.54
N ALA A 107 4.13 3.47 4.73
CA ALA A 107 4.89 4.66 5.08
C ALA A 107 4.00 5.77 5.63
N ARG A 108 4.62 6.71 6.34
CA ARG A 108 3.98 7.96 6.73
C ARG A 108 3.81 8.83 5.48
N SER A 109 2.58 9.27 5.24
CA SER A 109 2.29 10.39 4.35
C SER A 109 2.03 11.63 5.18
N ALA A 110 2.38 12.80 4.64
CA ALA A 110 1.94 14.05 5.21
C ALA A 110 0.40 14.16 5.12
N GLY A 111 -0.20 14.78 6.15
CA GLY A 111 -1.58 15.21 6.12
C GLY A 111 -1.79 16.40 5.18
N VAL A 112 -3.05 16.80 5.03
CA VAL A 112 -3.38 18.01 4.28
C VAL A 112 -2.68 19.19 4.97
N TRP A 113 -1.86 19.93 4.21
CA TRP A 113 -1.04 21.06 4.67
C TRP A 113 0.18 20.72 5.53
N ASP A 114 0.53 19.45 5.74
CA ASP A 114 1.72 19.05 6.51
C ASP A 114 2.98 18.83 5.64
N ASN A 115 2.87 18.98 4.32
CA ASN A 115 3.99 18.78 3.39
C ASN A 115 4.42 20.09 2.72
N ASP A 116 5.30 20.84 3.37
CA ASP A 116 5.97 22.00 2.75
C ASP A 116 7.20 21.59 1.90
N LYS A 117 7.40 20.29 1.62
CA LYS A 117 8.55 19.84 0.81
C LYS A 117 8.48 20.45 -0.58
N THR A 118 9.48 21.27 -0.88
CA THR A 118 9.66 21.98 -2.15
C THR A 118 10.60 21.23 -3.12
N VAL A 119 11.26 20.16 -2.67
CA VAL A 119 12.32 19.43 -3.39
C VAL A 119 12.17 17.93 -3.16
N CYS A 120 12.35 17.11 -4.20
CA CYS A 120 12.41 15.66 -4.08
C CYS A 120 13.81 15.16 -4.46
N SER A 121 14.53 14.56 -3.52
CA SER A 121 15.94 14.17 -3.70
C SER A 121 16.18 13.02 -4.69
N CYS A 122 15.14 12.46 -5.31
CA CYS A 122 15.27 11.34 -6.26
C CYS A 122 15.90 11.74 -7.60
N THR A 123 15.83 13.03 -7.96
CA THR A 123 16.49 13.62 -9.14
C THR A 123 17.57 14.65 -8.77
N GLY A 124 17.64 15.03 -7.48
CA GLY A 124 18.45 16.14 -6.99
C GLY A 124 17.89 17.52 -7.37
N LYS A 125 16.72 17.58 -8.00
CA LYS A 125 16.06 18.83 -8.43
C LYS A 125 14.96 19.24 -7.46
N THR A 126 14.75 20.54 -7.36
CA THR A 126 13.56 21.09 -6.71
C THR A 126 12.30 20.75 -7.51
N LEU A 127 11.14 20.65 -6.85
CA LEU A 127 9.86 20.43 -7.54
C LEU A 127 9.57 21.53 -8.58
N TRP A 128 10.12 22.72 -8.40
CA TRP A 128 10.04 23.82 -9.37
C TRP A 128 10.90 23.60 -10.62
N GLU A 129 12.06 22.96 -10.46
CA GLU A 129 12.92 22.58 -11.58
C GLU A 129 12.32 21.39 -12.34
N GLU A 130 11.79 20.39 -11.64
CA GLU A 130 11.05 19.30 -12.28
C GLU A 130 9.78 19.81 -12.97
N ARG A 131 9.04 20.75 -12.37
CA ARG A 131 7.89 21.38 -13.03
C ARG A 131 8.28 22.06 -14.34
N LYS A 132 9.44 22.73 -14.41
CA LYS A 132 9.94 23.30 -15.67
C LYS A 132 10.19 22.21 -16.71
N ASP A 133 10.80 21.09 -16.31
CA ASP A 133 11.04 19.95 -17.19
C ASP A 133 9.72 19.32 -17.67
N GLU A 134 8.73 19.17 -16.80
CA GLU A 134 7.44 18.57 -17.14
C GLU A 134 6.55 19.51 -17.98
N VAL A 135 6.59 20.83 -17.73
CA VAL A 135 5.97 21.84 -18.61
C VAL A 135 6.66 21.87 -19.98
N ALA A 136 7.99 21.73 -20.02
CA ALA A 136 8.73 21.62 -21.28
C ALA A 136 8.40 20.33 -22.05
N LYS A 137 7.99 19.26 -21.35
CA LYS A 137 7.45 18.02 -21.93
C LYS A 137 5.96 18.09 -22.28
N GLY A 138 5.32 19.25 -22.08
CA GLY A 138 3.93 19.50 -22.48
C GLY A 138 2.87 19.05 -21.47
N MET A 139 3.25 18.78 -20.22
CA MET A 139 2.30 18.54 -19.13
C MET A 139 1.97 19.87 -18.43
N LEU A 140 0.67 20.15 -18.23
CA LEU A 140 0.18 21.35 -17.56
C LEU A 140 0.36 21.28 -16.03
#